data_AF-A0A0W1G5D0-F1
#
_entry.id   AF-A0A0W1G5D0-F1
#
_cell.length_a   1.000
_cell.length_b   1.000
_cell.length_c   1.000
_cell.angle_alpha   90.00
_cell.angle_beta   90.00
_cell.angle_gamma   90.00
#
_symmetry.space_group_name_H-M   'P 1'
#
loop_
_entity.id
_entity.type
_entity.pdbx_description
1 polymer ?
#
loop_
_entity_poly.entity_id
_entity_poly.type
_entity_poly.pdbx_seq_one_letter_code
_entity_poly.pdbx_strand_id
1 'polypeptide(L)'
;MPAFSDYSATASANTTIAGLSCAENSTSMASVNNQLREAFANGRQLYDMVIAFGTPVTVAGAAFTGNITRSGYGGYYCANDSSFTAPRIYSLVDGSPAPTSPPNGSLTVYYAA
;
A
#
# COMPACT_ATOMS: atom_id res chain seq x y z
N MET A 1 -11.26 -0.02 -22.73
CA MET A 1 -10.17 -1.02 -22.71
C MET A 1 -10.43 -1.94 -21.52
N PRO A 2 -10.35 -3.27 -21.65
CA PRO A 2 -10.55 -4.17 -20.51
C PRO A 2 -9.54 -3.84 -19.40
N ALA A 3 -10.00 -3.82 -18.15
CA ALA A 3 -9.11 -3.66 -17.01
C ALA A 3 -8.48 -5.01 -16.63
N PHE A 4 -7.34 -5.00 -15.95
CA PHE A 4 -6.70 -6.23 -15.48
C PHE A 4 -7.58 -7.06 -14.54
N SER A 5 -8.56 -6.42 -13.89
CA SER A 5 -9.63 -7.07 -13.10
C SER A 5 -10.52 -8.01 -13.91
N ASP A 6 -10.64 -7.77 -15.22
CA ASP A 6 -11.59 -8.46 -16.09
C ASP A 6 -11.00 -9.76 -16.66
N TYR A 7 -9.68 -9.94 -16.54
CA TYR A 7 -8.97 -11.12 -17.00
C TYR A 7 -8.95 -12.21 -15.92
N SER A 8 -8.82 -13.47 -16.35
CA SER A 8 -8.60 -14.61 -15.48
C SER A 8 -7.13 -14.71 -15.08
N ALA A 9 -6.88 -15.08 -13.82
CA ALA A 9 -5.55 -15.47 -13.34
C ALA A 9 -5.08 -16.82 -13.94
N THR A 10 -5.99 -17.59 -14.54
CA THR A 10 -5.67 -18.77 -15.35
C THR A 10 -5.52 -18.36 -16.80
N ALA A 11 -4.30 -18.39 -17.34
CA ALA A 11 -3.98 -17.90 -18.69
C ALA A 11 -4.76 -18.60 -19.81
N SER A 12 -4.99 -19.92 -19.71
CA SER A 12 -5.76 -20.68 -20.71
C SER A 12 -7.22 -20.25 -20.83
N ALA A 13 -7.77 -19.57 -19.81
CA ALA A 13 -9.12 -19.01 -19.85
C ALA A 13 -9.19 -17.64 -20.55
N ASN A 14 -8.06 -16.99 -20.82
CA ASN A 14 -7.99 -15.69 -21.50
C ASN A 14 -8.00 -15.86 -23.04
N THR A 15 -8.98 -16.57 -23.58
CA THR A 15 -9.02 -16.96 -25.01
C THR A 15 -9.47 -15.85 -25.95
N THR A 16 -9.96 -14.74 -25.40
CA THR A 16 -10.46 -13.60 -26.18
C THR A 16 -9.86 -12.28 -25.72
N ILE A 17 -9.54 -11.41 -26.68
CA ILE A 17 -9.17 -10.00 -26.41
C ILE A 17 -10.18 -9.13 -27.16
N ALA A 18 -10.89 -8.27 -26.43
CA ALA A 18 -11.93 -7.39 -27.00
C ALA A 18 -13.00 -8.14 -27.85
N GLY A 19 -13.37 -9.36 -27.46
CA GLY A 19 -14.36 -10.19 -28.18
C GLY A 19 -13.83 -10.92 -29.41
N LEU A 20 -12.54 -10.76 -29.75
CA LEU A 20 -11.89 -11.48 -30.84
C LEU A 20 -11.27 -12.78 -30.32
N SER A 21 -11.55 -13.89 -31.00
CA SER A 21 -11.00 -15.21 -30.67
C SER A 21 -9.52 -15.33 -31.04
N CYS A 22 -8.66 -15.72 -30.09
CA CYS A 22 -7.24 -15.97 -30.32
C CYS A 22 -6.98 -17.44 -30.71
N ALA A 23 -7.58 -17.89 -31.82
CA ALA A 23 -7.49 -19.29 -32.28
C ALA A 23 -6.03 -19.71 -32.62
N GLU A 24 -5.67 -20.94 -32.25
CA GLU A 24 -4.29 -21.41 -32.00
C GLU A 24 -3.63 -22.15 -33.17
N ASN A 25 -4.26 -22.24 -34.34
CA ASN A 25 -3.89 -23.23 -35.36
C ASN A 25 -2.68 -22.87 -36.27
N SER A 26 -1.72 -22.07 -35.81
CA SER A 26 -0.47 -21.82 -36.53
C SER A 26 0.72 -21.67 -35.58
N THR A 27 1.79 -22.40 -35.88
CA THR A 27 2.93 -22.71 -35.00
C THR A 27 3.76 -21.50 -34.56
N SER A 28 3.62 -20.33 -35.18
CA SER A 28 4.30 -19.09 -34.76
C SER A 28 3.40 -18.10 -33.99
N MET A 29 2.10 -18.06 -34.28
CA MET A 29 1.14 -17.20 -33.58
C MET A 29 0.62 -17.83 -32.29
N ALA A 30 0.62 -19.16 -32.20
CA ALA A 30 0.20 -19.85 -30.98
C ALA A 30 1.11 -19.50 -29.77
N SER A 31 2.43 -19.40 -29.97
CA SER A 31 3.35 -19.07 -28.88
C SER A 31 3.17 -17.63 -28.39
N VAL A 32 2.99 -16.68 -29.32
CA VAL A 32 2.73 -15.27 -29.01
C VAL A 32 1.40 -15.12 -28.27
N ASN A 33 0.37 -15.85 -28.68
CA ASN A 33 -0.92 -15.86 -28.00
C ASN A 33 -0.80 -16.42 -26.57
N ASN A 34 -0.03 -17.50 -26.38
CA ASN A 34 0.22 -18.06 -25.05
C ASN A 34 0.99 -17.07 -24.16
N GLN A 35 2.00 -16.38 -24.68
CA GLN A 35 2.76 -15.37 -23.95
C GLN A 35 1.90 -14.16 -23.56
N LEU A 36 1.02 -13.69 -24.46
CA LEU A 36 0.08 -12.61 -24.15
C LEU A 36 -0.92 -13.02 -23.08
N ARG A 37 -1.47 -14.23 -23.16
CA ARG A 37 -2.40 -14.76 -22.15
C ARG A 37 -1.75 -14.86 -20.77
N GLU A 38 -0.50 -15.29 -20.73
CA GLU A 38 0.30 -15.34 -19.51
C GLU A 38 0.54 -13.93 -18.95
N ALA A 39 0.86 -12.97 -19.81
CA ALA A 39 1.04 -11.58 -19.39
C ALA A 39 -0.25 -10.97 -18.78
N PHE A 40 -1.43 -11.27 -19.35
CA PHE A 40 -2.70 -10.83 -18.79
C PHE A 40 -3.05 -11.54 -17.47
N ALA A 41 -2.74 -12.83 -17.35
CA ALA A 41 -2.90 -13.56 -16.09
C ALA A 41 -2.02 -12.98 -14.98
N ASN A 42 -0.76 -12.66 -15.28
CA ASN A 42 0.15 -11.99 -14.36
C ASN A 42 -0.34 -10.57 -13.99
N GLY A 43 -0.90 -9.83 -14.96
CA GLY A 43 -1.55 -8.54 -14.71
C GLY A 43 -2.75 -8.64 -13.77
N ARG A 44 -3.57 -9.69 -13.90
CA ARG A 44 -4.66 -9.99 -12.97
C ARG A 44 -4.13 -10.30 -11.56
N GLN A 45 -3.08 -11.11 -11.45
CA GLN A 45 -2.45 -11.40 -10.16
C GLN A 45 -1.90 -10.14 -9.50
N LEU A 46 -1.25 -9.26 -10.27
CA LEU A 46 -0.77 -7.98 -9.76
C LEU A 46 -1.94 -7.11 -9.27
N TYR A 47 -3.05 -7.07 -10.01
CA TYR A 47 -4.26 -6.36 -9.58
C TYR A 47 -4.80 -6.91 -8.25
N ASP A 48 -4.92 -8.24 -8.14
CA ASP A 48 -5.39 -8.89 -6.91
C ASP A 48 -4.44 -8.58 -5.73
N MET A 49 -3.12 -8.56 -5.95
CA MET A 49 -2.13 -8.15 -4.95
C MET A 49 -2.30 -6.67 -4.55
N VAL A 50 -2.48 -5.77 -5.51
CA VAL A 50 -2.67 -4.33 -5.25
C VAL A 50 -3.94 -4.08 -4.45
N ILE A 51 -5.04 -4.75 -4.79
CA ILE A 51 -6.28 -4.64 -4.02
C ILE A 51 -6.17 -5.27 -2.63
N ALA A 52 -5.39 -6.35 -2.49
CA ALA A 52 -5.15 -6.96 -1.19
C ALA A 52 -4.41 -6.02 -0.21
N PHE A 53 -3.64 -5.05 -0.69
CA PHE A 53 -3.09 -3.98 0.17
C PHE A 53 -4.16 -3.05 0.76
N GLY A 54 -5.41 -3.12 0.28
CA GLY A 54 -6.52 -2.31 0.76
C GLY A 54 -6.41 -0.85 0.32
N THR A 55 -7.25 0.00 0.91
CA THR A 55 -7.22 1.44 0.63
C THR A 55 -5.99 2.05 1.29
N PRO A 56 -5.04 2.65 0.53
CA PRO A 56 -3.93 3.38 1.15
C PRO A 56 -4.51 4.50 2.01
N VAL A 57 -4.04 4.57 3.26
CA VAL A 57 -4.45 5.63 4.19
C VAL A 57 -4.09 6.98 3.56
N THR A 58 -5.09 7.82 3.37
CA THR A 58 -4.87 9.17 2.85
C THR A 58 -4.04 9.97 3.85
N VAL A 59 -3.23 10.90 3.35
CA VAL A 59 -2.37 11.78 4.17
C VAL A 59 -3.18 12.59 5.20
N ALA A 60 -4.49 12.74 4.98
CA ALA A 60 -5.43 13.38 5.90
C ALA A 60 -5.73 12.57 7.19
N GLY A 61 -5.21 11.35 7.31
CA GLY A 61 -5.35 10.50 8.48
C GLY A 61 -6.53 9.53 8.38
N ALA A 62 -6.29 8.26 8.72
CA ALA A 62 -7.33 7.27 8.95
C ALA A 62 -7.30 6.83 10.42
N ALA A 63 -8.47 6.49 10.96
CA ALA A 63 -8.57 5.88 12.27
C ALA A 63 -8.17 4.40 12.17
N PHE A 64 -7.03 4.02 12.77
CA PHE A 64 -6.64 2.62 12.87
C PHE A 64 -7.44 1.95 13.99
N THR A 65 -8.26 0.96 13.65
CA THR A 65 -8.93 0.08 14.62
C THR A 65 -8.31 -1.31 14.53
N GLY A 66 -7.70 -1.77 15.62
CA GLY A 66 -6.99 -3.06 15.71
C GLY A 66 -5.52 -2.92 16.14
N ASN A 67 -4.86 -4.05 16.40
CA ASN A 67 -3.42 -4.07 16.69
C ASN A 67 -2.62 -3.75 15.43
N ILE A 68 -1.93 -2.61 15.44
CA ILE A 68 -0.99 -2.25 14.37
C ILE A 68 0.18 -3.25 14.42
N THR A 69 0.38 -4.00 13.34
CA THR A 69 1.59 -4.82 13.17
C THR A 69 2.77 -3.89 12.91
N ARG A 70 3.65 -3.74 13.91
CA ARG A 70 4.76 -2.79 13.89
C ARG A 70 6.01 -3.46 13.30
N SER A 71 6.48 -2.99 12.15
CA SER A 71 7.77 -3.38 11.60
C SER A 71 8.70 -2.16 11.60
N GLY A 72 9.57 -2.07 12.61
CA GLY A 72 10.53 -0.98 12.78
C GLY A 72 10.59 -0.44 14.20
N TYR A 73 11.70 0.24 14.53
CA TYR A 73 11.86 0.99 15.77
C TYR A 73 11.33 2.41 15.58
N GLY A 74 10.35 2.80 16.39
CA GLY A 74 9.78 4.17 16.38
C GLY A 74 8.28 4.19 16.70
N GLY A 75 7.84 5.23 17.40
CA GLY A 75 6.41 5.49 17.62
C GLY A 75 5.79 6.09 16.36
N TYR A 76 4.67 5.52 15.89
CA TYR A 76 3.82 6.16 14.90
C TYR A 76 2.89 7.14 15.62
N TYR A 77 2.86 8.39 15.16
CA TYR A 77 1.95 9.41 15.70
C TYR A 77 0.67 9.43 14.88
N CYS A 78 -0.46 9.28 15.57
CA CYS A 78 -1.78 9.53 15.02
C CYS A 78 -2.31 10.80 15.65
N ALA A 79 -2.48 11.86 14.85
CA ALA A 79 -3.10 13.10 15.30
C ALA A 79 -4.61 13.07 15.04
N ASN A 80 -5.40 13.64 15.96
CA ASN A 80 -6.85 13.78 15.80
C ASN A 80 -7.25 15.06 15.02
N ASP A 81 -6.28 15.92 14.69
CA ASP A 81 -6.45 17.22 14.05
C ASP A 81 -5.24 17.50 13.14
N SER A 82 -5.49 18.12 11.98
CA SER A 82 -4.47 18.49 10.98
C SER A 82 -3.54 19.62 11.45
N SER A 83 -3.85 20.31 12.56
CA SER A 83 -2.98 21.31 13.18
C SER A 83 -1.72 20.73 13.86
N PHE A 84 -1.61 19.40 13.93
CA PHE A 84 -0.50 18.67 14.56
C PHE A 84 0.50 18.24 13.48
N THR A 85 1.26 19.20 12.96
CA THR A 85 2.23 18.98 11.89
C THR A 85 3.59 18.57 12.48
N ALA A 86 3.89 17.28 12.45
CA ALA A 86 5.16 16.68 12.92
C ALA A 86 5.42 16.72 14.44
N PRO A 87 4.54 16.11 15.27
CA PRO A 87 4.78 15.95 16.71
C PRO A 87 6.05 15.14 16.98
N ARG A 88 6.74 15.46 18.09
CA ARG A 88 7.98 14.79 18.53
C ARG A 88 7.85 14.30 19.97
N ILE A 89 8.64 13.26 20.32
CA ILE A 89 8.81 12.80 21.70
C ILE A 89 10.20 13.30 22.12
N TYR A 90 10.23 14.15 23.14
CA TYR A 90 11.44 14.57 23.81
C TYR A 90 11.59 13.72 25.08
N SER A 91 12.76 13.11 25.26
CA SER A 91 13.13 12.41 26.49
C SER A 91 14.28 13.16 27.12
N LEU A 92 14.03 13.82 28.25
CA LEU A 92 14.98 14.71 28.92
C LEU A 92 15.21 14.29 30.36
N VAL A 93 16.41 14.50 30.89
CA VAL A 93 16.68 14.29 32.32
C VAL A 93 15.90 15.33 33.13
N ASP A 94 15.37 14.94 34.29
CA ASP A 94 14.67 15.84 35.20
C ASP A 94 15.52 17.07 35.56
N GLY A 95 14.89 18.25 35.55
CA GLY A 95 15.55 19.56 35.67
C GLY A 95 16.10 20.14 34.36
N SER A 96 16.03 19.43 33.23
CA SER A 96 16.38 19.99 31.91
C SER A 96 15.39 21.08 31.48
N PRO A 97 15.84 22.14 30.78
CA PRO A 97 14.93 23.12 30.21
C PRO A 97 13.96 22.47 29.23
N ALA A 98 12.73 22.96 29.21
CA ALA A 98 11.73 22.54 28.23
C ALA A 98 12.21 22.84 26.78
N PRO A 99 11.87 21.99 25.80
CA PRO A 99 12.15 22.27 24.40
C PRO A 99 11.61 23.64 23.99
N THR A 100 12.41 24.43 23.27
CA THR A 100 11.98 25.72 22.74
C THR A 100 11.15 25.48 21.47
N SER A 101 9.91 25.99 21.46
CA SER A 101 8.98 25.90 20.33
C SER A 101 8.74 24.47 19.81
N PRO A 102 8.30 23.53 20.66
CA PRO A 102 7.95 22.20 20.19
C PRO A 102 6.78 22.27 19.19
N PRO A 103 6.83 21.51 18.07
CA PRO A 103 5.69 21.39 17.17
C PRO A 103 4.43 20.98 17.93
N ASN A 104 3.27 21.47 17.49
CA ASN A 104 2.01 21.22 18.18
C ASN A 104 1.74 19.71 18.29
N GLY A 105 1.35 19.25 19.48
CA GLY A 105 1.15 17.83 19.77
C GLY A 105 2.39 17.04 20.18
N SER A 106 3.52 17.70 20.41
CA SER A 106 4.72 17.02 20.92
C SER A 106 4.55 16.58 22.39
N LEU A 107 5.13 15.44 22.73
CA LEU A 107 5.21 14.91 24.09
C LEU A 107 6.61 15.15 24.66
N THR A 108 6.69 15.66 25.87
CA THR A 108 7.96 15.76 26.62
C THR A 108 7.87 14.87 27.85
N VAL A 109 8.82 13.95 27.98
CA VAL A 109 8.96 13.04 29.13
C VAL A 109 10.24 13.40 29.87
N TYR A 110 10.10 13.77 31.14
CA TYR A 110 11.23 13.95 32.04
C TYR A 110 11.47 12.67 32.82
N TYR A 111 12.70 12.17 32.81
CA TYR A 111 13.09 10.97 33.54
C TYR A 111 14.13 11.29 34.61
N ALA A 112 14.01 10.62 35.75
CA ALA A 112 15.07 10.63 36.76
C ALA A 112 16.31 9.94 36.17
N ALA A 113 17.46 10.60 36.25
CA ALA A 113 18.75 10.00 35.89
C ALA A 113 19.20 9.00 36.96
#